data_AF-A0A8S0RSV3-F1
#
_entry.id   AF-A0A8S0RSV3-F1
#
_cell.length_a   1.000
_cell.length_b   1.000
_cell.length_c   1.000
_cell.angle_alpha   90.00
_cell.angle_beta   90.00
_cell.angle_gamma   90.00
#
_symmetry.space_group_name_H-M   'P 1'
#
loop_
_entity.id
_entity.type
_entity.pdbx_description
1 polymer ?
#
loop_
_entity_poly.entity_id
_entity_poly.type
_entity_poly.pdbx_seq_one_letter_code
_entity_poly.pdbx_strand_id
1 'polypeptide(L)'
;MKLGWNFIIGMEVYLSPWNNNDDPSSGDFTYHLDTSGYPQLVMKRGSDVVFKTGPWNGLRYSGTPNLRKNSIFKFVVINKNEAYYAYELLGSIISRYAVNPSGVAER
;
A
#
# COMPACT_ATOMS: atom_id res chain seq x y z
N MET A 1 -9.47 5.44 2.07
CA MET A 1 -8.47 5.96 1.09
C MET A 1 -8.17 4.85 0.09
N LYS A 2 -7.94 5.19 -1.20
CA LYS A 2 -7.49 4.24 -2.24
C LYS A 2 -6.00 4.42 -2.44
N LEU A 3 -5.20 3.41 -2.10
CA LEU A 3 -3.75 3.38 -2.35
C LEU A 3 -3.49 2.65 -3.67
N GLY A 4 -3.14 3.38 -4.71
CA GLY A 4 -2.87 2.83 -6.03
C GLY A 4 -3.30 3.77 -7.15
N TRP A 5 -3.63 3.18 -8.30
CA TRP A 5 -3.81 3.85 -9.58
C TRP A 5 -5.28 4.08 -9.93
N ASN A 6 -5.56 5.29 -10.40
CA ASN A 6 -6.67 5.58 -11.28
C ASN A 6 -6.12 5.70 -12.72
N PHE A 7 -6.45 4.72 -13.58
CA PHE A 7 -5.95 4.65 -14.95
C PHE A 7 -6.67 5.61 -15.90
N ILE A 8 -7.89 6.07 -15.56
CA ILE A 8 -8.63 7.01 -16.39
C ILE A 8 -7.92 8.37 -16.44
N ILE A 9 -7.44 8.84 -15.28
CA ILE A 9 -6.76 10.14 -15.16
C ILE A 9 -5.22 10.01 -15.07
N GLY A 10 -4.69 8.79 -15.05
CA GLY A 10 -3.25 8.54 -14.97
C GLY A 10 -2.60 8.95 -13.65
N MET A 11 -3.32 8.86 -12.53
CA MET A 11 -2.84 9.31 -11.22
C MET A 11 -2.67 8.16 -10.25
N GLU A 12 -1.52 8.13 -9.56
CA GLU A 12 -1.26 7.24 -8.43
C GLU A 12 -1.41 7.99 -7.10
N VAL A 13 -2.08 7.35 -6.14
CA VAL A 13 -2.00 7.67 -4.73
C VAL A 13 -1.07 6.65 -4.08
N TYR A 14 0.05 7.10 -3.51
CA TYR A 14 1.06 6.27 -2.85
C TYR A 14 1.38 6.84 -1.46
N LEU A 15 2.15 6.10 -0.63
CA LEU A 15 2.61 6.60 0.67
C LEU A 15 4.07 7.03 0.60
N SER A 16 4.35 8.20 1.19
CA SER A 16 5.69 8.67 1.51
C SER A 16 5.76 8.87 3.03
N PRO A 17 6.68 8.22 3.76
CA PRO A 17 6.88 8.50 5.16
C PRO A 17 7.51 9.88 5.34
N TRP A 18 7.42 10.37 6.57
CA TRP A 18 8.18 11.52 7.01
C TRP A 18 9.67 11.23 6.93
N ASN A 19 10.47 12.28 6.77
CA ASN A 19 11.92 12.21 6.77
C ASN A 19 12.44 11.69 8.11
N ASN A 20 11.86 12.16 9.21
CA ASN A 20 12.06 11.61 10.55
C ASN A 20 10.84 11.91 11.44
N ASN A 21 10.89 11.58 12.73
CA ASN A 21 9.76 11.73 13.64
C ASN A 21 9.37 13.21 13.90
N ASP A 22 10.29 14.14 13.67
CA ASP A 22 10.12 15.58 13.95
C ASP A 22 10.01 16.42 12.66
N ASP A 23 10.30 15.85 11.49
CA ASP A 23 10.29 16.51 10.19
C ASP A 23 9.32 15.82 9.22
N PRO A 24 8.15 16.45 8.93
CA PRO A 24 7.14 15.90 8.03
C PRO A 24 7.48 16.01 6.54
N SER A 25 8.66 16.52 6.18
CA SER A 25 9.14 16.48 4.80
C SER A 25 9.26 15.04 4.27
N SER A 26 9.35 14.87 2.96
CA SER A 26 9.39 13.54 2.35
C SER A 26 10.69 12.81 2.70
N GLY A 27 10.58 11.60 3.25
CA GLY A 27 11.73 10.72 3.48
C GLY A 27 12.19 9.95 2.24
N ASP A 28 13.20 9.11 2.42
CA ASP A 28 13.84 8.35 1.34
C ASP A 28 12.98 7.23 0.74
N PHE A 29 11.98 6.78 1.50
CA PHE A 29 11.18 5.61 1.14
C PHE A 29 9.86 6.03 0.49
N THR A 30 9.34 5.18 -0.38
CA THR A 30 7.99 5.31 -0.91
C THR A 30 7.33 3.96 -1.06
N TYR A 31 6.01 3.93 -0.95
CA TYR A 31 5.22 2.69 -1.02
C TYR A 31 4.12 2.81 -2.07
N HIS A 32 4.33 2.09 -3.17
CA HIS A 32 3.58 2.21 -4.41
C HIS A 32 2.78 0.94 -4.71
N LEU A 33 1.81 1.05 -5.63
CA LEU A 33 1.21 -0.10 -6.28
C LEU A 33 1.85 -0.31 -7.65
N ASP A 34 2.67 -1.34 -7.77
CA ASP A 34 3.25 -1.74 -9.05
C ASP A 34 2.21 -2.52 -9.87
N THR A 35 1.96 -2.05 -11.10
CA THR A 35 0.98 -2.60 -12.05
C THR A 35 1.64 -3.11 -13.34
N SER A 36 2.98 -3.19 -13.39
CA SER A 36 3.74 -3.70 -14.56
C SER A 36 3.53 -5.19 -14.85
N GLY A 37 2.98 -5.93 -13.88
CA GLY A 37 2.51 -7.30 -14.01
C GLY A 37 1.22 -7.48 -13.22
N TYR A 38 1.04 -8.62 -12.55
CA TYR A 38 -0.07 -8.74 -11.61
C TYR A 38 0.14 -7.77 -10.43
N PRO A 39 -0.84 -6.91 -10.07
CA PRO A 39 -0.64 -5.85 -9.11
C PRO A 39 -0.10 -6.32 -7.75
N GLN A 40 0.90 -5.60 -7.26
CA GLN A 40 1.54 -5.84 -5.96
C GLN A 40 2.02 -4.52 -5.35
N LEU A 41 2.05 -4.45 -4.01
CA LEU A 41 2.61 -3.28 -3.34
C LEU A 41 4.13 -3.43 -3.24
N VAL A 42 4.83 -2.34 -3.52
CA VAL A 42 6.29 -2.30 -3.53
C VAL A 42 6.80 -1.13 -2.71
N MET A 43 7.80 -1.39 -1.88
CA MET A 43 8.53 -0.34 -1.19
C MET A 43 9.81 -0.05 -1.96
N LYS A 44 10.07 1.23 -2.17
CA LYS A 44 11.27 1.73 -2.81
C LYS A 44 12.05 2.61 -1.85
N ARG A 45 13.37 2.68 -2.05
CA ARG A 45 14.24 3.71 -1.52
C ARG A 45 14.89 4.41 -2.70
N GLY A 46 14.44 5.62 -3.02
CA GLY A 46 14.71 6.21 -4.34
C GLY A 46 14.19 5.32 -5.47
N SER A 47 15.08 4.90 -6.38
CA SER A 47 14.75 3.98 -7.48
C SER A 47 14.75 2.50 -7.10
N ASP A 48 15.39 2.15 -5.99
CA ASP A 48 15.67 0.76 -5.65
C ASP A 48 14.50 0.11 -4.94
N VAL A 49 14.07 -1.06 -5.40
CA VAL A 49 13.01 -1.82 -4.74
C VAL A 49 13.60 -2.60 -3.57
N VAL A 50 13.22 -2.22 -2.35
CA VAL A 50 13.71 -2.86 -1.11
C VAL A 50 12.77 -3.94 -0.59
N PHE A 51 11.49 -3.88 -0.96
CA PHE A 51 10.50 -4.86 -0.51
C PHE A 51 9.34 -5.00 -1.50
N LYS A 52 8.80 -6.22 -1.62
CA LYS A 52 7.59 -6.51 -2.41
C LYS A 52 6.64 -7.35 -1.57
N THR A 53 5.36 -6.95 -1.51
CA THR A 53 4.32 -7.79 -0.87
C THR A 53 4.00 -9.04 -1.67
N GLY A 54 4.38 -9.07 -2.95
CA GLY A 54 3.91 -10.05 -3.92
C GLY A 54 2.44 -9.85 -4.31
N PRO A 55 1.95 -10.58 -5.34
CA PRO A 55 0.58 -10.52 -5.82
C PRO A 55 -0.49 -10.80 -4.77
N TRP A 56 -1.66 -10.18 -4.94
CA TRP A 56 -2.89 -10.55 -4.23
C TRP A 56 -3.48 -11.85 -4.77
N ASN A 57 -3.59 -12.89 -3.93
CA ASN A 57 -4.05 -14.22 -4.34
C ASN A 57 -5.55 -14.48 -4.08
N GLY A 58 -6.34 -13.44 -3.81
CA GLY A 58 -7.77 -13.56 -3.45
C GLY A 58 -8.03 -13.67 -1.94
N LEU A 59 -7.02 -14.06 -1.16
CA LEU A 59 -7.09 -14.17 0.30
C LEU A 59 -6.13 -13.23 1.03
N ARG A 60 -4.90 -13.11 0.53
CA ARG A 60 -3.81 -12.31 1.09
C ARG A 60 -2.76 -11.97 0.03
N TYR A 61 -1.81 -11.14 0.39
CA TYR A 61 -0.59 -10.97 -0.40
C TYR A 61 0.36 -12.15 -0.17
N SER A 62 0.95 -12.65 -1.25
CA SER A 62 1.79 -13.87 -1.23
C SER A 62 3.08 -13.73 -0.41
N GLY A 63 3.70 -12.56 -0.41
CA GLY A 63 4.91 -12.23 0.35
C GLY A 63 4.65 -11.68 1.75
N THR A 64 3.40 -11.40 2.14
CA THR A 64 3.04 -10.95 3.50
C THR A 64 1.94 -11.81 4.11
N PRO A 65 2.24 -13.06 4.50
CA PRO A 65 1.23 -14.02 4.96
C PRO A 65 0.52 -13.64 6.26
N ASN A 66 1.10 -12.71 7.03
CA ASN A 66 0.55 -12.15 8.26
C ASN A 66 -0.61 -11.18 8.01
N LEU A 67 -0.64 -10.52 6.84
CA LEU A 67 -1.72 -9.62 6.45
C LEU A 67 -2.87 -10.45 5.86
N ARG A 68 -3.83 -10.83 6.71
CA ARG A 68 -4.95 -11.70 6.31
C ARG A 68 -6.23 -10.91 6.12
N LYS A 69 -7.06 -11.37 5.18
CA LYS A 69 -8.48 -11.00 5.15
C LYS A 69 -9.10 -11.29 6.52
N ASN A 70 -9.70 -10.30 7.15
CA ASN A 70 -10.43 -10.46 8.39
C ASN A 70 -11.86 -9.91 8.21
N SER A 71 -12.72 -10.13 9.20
CA SER A 71 -14.11 -9.67 9.18
C SER A 71 -14.26 -8.15 9.22
N ILE A 72 -13.19 -7.39 9.39
CA ILE A 72 -13.21 -5.95 9.57
C ILE A 72 -12.77 -5.23 8.29
N PHE A 73 -12.05 -5.89 7.37
CA PHE A 73 -11.38 -5.26 6.22
C PHE A 73 -11.68 -6.02 4.90
N LYS A 74 -12.17 -5.31 3.88
CA LYS A 74 -12.22 -5.78 2.48
C LYS A 74 -11.04 -5.20 1.71
N PHE A 75 -10.41 -6.01 0.86
CA PHE A 75 -9.11 -5.70 0.26
C PHE A 75 -9.14 -5.79 -1.27
N VAL A 76 -8.41 -4.86 -1.89
CA VAL A 76 -7.96 -4.83 -3.30
C VAL A 76 -9.06 -4.78 -4.37
N VAL A 77 -8.99 -3.76 -5.21
CA VAL A 77 -9.76 -3.65 -6.46
C VAL A 77 -8.77 -3.61 -7.61
N ILE A 78 -8.99 -4.42 -8.64
CA ILE A 78 -8.21 -4.43 -9.88
C ILE A 78 -9.19 -4.57 -11.03
N ASN A 79 -9.27 -3.55 -11.88
CA ASN A 79 -10.05 -3.56 -13.11
C ASN A 79 -9.43 -2.61 -14.14
N LYS A 80 -10.07 -2.48 -15.32
CA LYS A 80 -9.58 -1.66 -16.43
C LYS A 80 -9.48 -0.15 -16.13
N ASN A 81 -10.21 0.35 -15.13
CA ASN A 81 -10.28 1.77 -14.80
C ASN A 81 -9.38 2.12 -13.62
N GLU A 82 -9.20 1.20 -12.68
CA GLU A 82 -8.45 1.44 -11.44
C GLU A 82 -7.90 0.16 -10.83
N ALA A 83 -6.75 0.30 -10.18
CA ALA A 83 -6.16 -0.74 -9.35
C ALA A 83 -5.72 -0.11 -8.03
N TYR A 84 -6.26 -0.56 -6.90
CA TYR A 84 -5.89 0.00 -5.61
C TYR A 84 -6.09 -0.98 -4.47
N TYR A 85 -5.29 -0.79 -3.43
CA TYR A 85 -5.56 -1.29 -2.10
C TYR A 85 -6.40 -0.28 -1.33
N ALA A 86 -7.49 -0.74 -0.74
CA ALA A 86 -8.26 0.01 0.24
C ALA A 86 -8.74 -0.95 1.30
N TYR A 87 -9.15 -0.39 2.44
CA TYR A 87 -9.92 -1.11 3.43
C TYR A 87 -11.02 -0.21 3.97
N GLU A 88 -12.11 -0.86 4.36
CA GLU A 88 -13.17 -0.28 5.16
C GLU A 88 -12.99 -0.80 6.59
N LEU A 89 -13.39 -0.02 7.59
CA LEU A 89 -13.41 -0.46 8.98
C LEU A 89 -14.86 -0.77 9.35
N LEU A 90 -15.08 -1.95 9.93
CA LEU A 90 -16.38 -2.35 10.46
C LEU A 90 -16.40 -2.15 11.98
N GLY A 91 -17.19 -1.19 12.46
CA GLY A 91 -17.34 -0.86 13.88
C GLY A 91 -16.56 0.38 14.34
N SER A 92 -16.42 0.56 15.66
CA SER A 92 -15.85 1.77 16.29
C SER A 92 -14.32 1.73 16.52
N ILE A 93 -13.57 0.96 15.74
CA ILE A 93 -12.11 0.83 15.87
C ILE A 93 -11.42 1.84 14.96
N ILE A 94 -10.40 2.54 15.47
CA ILE A 94 -9.48 3.34 14.65
C ILE A 94 -8.30 2.47 14.23
N SER A 95 -8.03 2.41 12.92
CA SER A 95 -6.85 1.72 12.38
C SER A 95 -6.33 2.45 11.14
N ARG A 96 -5.01 2.59 11.03
CA ARG A 96 -4.35 3.32 9.95
C ARG A 96 -3.15 2.54 9.45
N TYR A 97 -3.11 2.29 8.14
CA TYR A 97 -1.88 1.84 7.50
C TYR A 97 -0.92 3.01 7.28
N ALA A 98 0.30 2.91 7.78
CA ALA A 98 1.33 3.95 7.68
C ALA A 98 2.70 3.33 7.34
N VAL A 99 3.58 4.12 6.75
CA VAL A 99 5.00 3.78 6.59
C VAL A 99 5.78 4.70 7.51
N ASN A 100 6.68 4.14 8.31
CA ASN A 100 7.55 4.91 9.19
C ASN A 100 8.82 5.37 8.45
N PRO A 101 9.61 6.33 9.02
CA PRO A 101 10.83 6.84 8.38
C PRO A 101 11.88 5.76 8.07
N SER A 102 11.86 4.64 8.78
CA SER A 102 12.77 3.51 8.57
C SER A 102 12.33 2.56 7.45
N GLY A 103 11.25 2.89 6.73
CA GLY A 103 10.72 2.04 5.65
C GLY A 103 10.03 0.78 6.18
N VAL A 104 9.34 0.87 7.32
CA VAL A 104 8.49 -0.23 7.82
C VAL A 104 7.03 0.16 7.67
N ALA A 105 6.26 -0.70 7.01
CA ALA A 105 4.83 -0.53 6.84
C ALA A 105 4.07 -1.19 8.01
N GLU A 106 3.24 -0.40 8.69
CA GLU A 106 2.60 -0.72 9.96
C GLU A 106 1.10 -0.40 9.93
N ARG A 107 0.32 -1.02 10.81
CA ARG A 107 -1.14 -0.85 10.91
C ARG A 107 -1.59 -0.62 12.34
#